data_AF-A0A971H8L1-F1
#
_entry.id   AF-A0A971H8L1-F1
#
_cell.length_a   1.000
_cell.length_b   1.000
_cell.length_c   1.000
_cell.angle_alpha   90.00
_cell.angle_beta   90.00
_cell.angle_gamma   90.00
#
_symmetry.space_group_name_H-M   'P 1'
#
loop_
_entity.id
_entity.type
_entity.pdbx_description
1 polymer ?
#
loop_
_entity_poly.entity_id
_entity_poly.type
_entity_poly.pdbx_seq_one_letter_code
_entity_poly.pdbx_strand_id
1 'polypeptide(L)'
;VLNTGTWDAQLVTHALSRCPVDRFSAEAITSLQGKISKELIVFIDSHGIKNGNDWYLCRLTDCQYFFISLGRIDDVTLGKPFFTKYLADNTYLCTFIASDTAIHKYATQICPEKGPKALGAIPRLGIGDRHSVTLWPGIYSAMAKKHFAANAIQNSVRELFRLETLVNGEPARENHLYSFGKIKEGHTGSTFEGLWTAGVISALSSPYKQLSYGADADHLQVKRGAEGTSRTKKYLDSSRYYTFYTIDVSDILEYHALTSFSIDEVKTKVEAAIPDASFRNELVAYHQKKSETYPLSDEQISRFLCKYWHALNAMEELDAYLRSIKEGERYDLELSIDETPADFDVFKAITSNEELQFLIHEITRRKIAITHIAPNFGVEKGVDYRAPGGLPVLEKRVALQVAMAKENGFMLDCHSGDDLSRETRKTFGRASNGHIHFKVSPYLQVLFAEALEEVNPKDFGIWWNDTLAYAEESAAQGSTVAIESLKLLTEADRRKPSARHLFFREYNFATVGKRDAQGNFVFRPMFYSQSAEFQARLDEKVEKFLTECAEDLWDSVR
;
A
#
# COMPACT_ATOMS: atom_id res chain seq x y z
N VAL A 1 5.41 8.93 -16.18
CA VAL A 1 4.22 9.49 -16.85
C VAL A 1 3.17 9.83 -15.79
N LEU A 2 3.49 10.80 -14.97
CA LEU A 2 2.47 11.70 -14.43
C LEU A 2 2.57 12.94 -15.31
N ASN A 3 1.55 13.79 -15.36
CA ASN A 3 1.53 14.98 -16.21
C ASN A 3 2.49 16.08 -15.71
N THR A 4 3.72 15.69 -15.40
CA THR A 4 4.87 16.53 -15.11
C THR A 4 5.50 16.85 -16.47
N GLY A 5 5.94 18.09 -16.70
CA GLY A 5 6.39 18.61 -18.01
C GLY A 5 7.64 17.96 -18.64
N THR A 6 7.89 16.68 -18.37
CA THR A 6 9.00 15.86 -18.86
C THR A 6 8.59 14.86 -19.96
N TRP A 7 7.30 14.70 -20.28
CA TRP A 7 6.86 13.86 -21.39
C TRP A 7 6.76 14.67 -22.69
N ASP A 8 7.37 14.17 -23.76
CA ASP A 8 7.58 14.84 -25.03
C ASP A 8 7.18 13.93 -26.22
N ALA A 9 5.99 14.19 -26.76
CA ALA A 9 5.47 13.48 -27.93
C ALA A 9 6.37 13.62 -29.17
N GLN A 10 7.06 14.75 -29.33
CA GLN A 10 7.88 15.04 -30.50
C GLN A 10 9.14 14.19 -30.49
N LEU A 11 9.78 14.04 -29.32
CA LEU A 11 10.92 13.13 -29.17
C LEU A 11 10.53 11.67 -29.46
N VAL A 12 9.39 11.20 -28.95
CA VAL A 12 8.88 9.86 -29.25
C VAL A 12 8.59 9.69 -30.75
N THR A 13 7.90 10.66 -31.36
CA THR A 13 7.59 10.66 -32.79
C THR A 13 8.85 10.62 -33.65
N HIS A 14 9.86 11.41 -33.29
CA HIS A 14 11.14 11.49 -34.00
C HIS A 14 11.91 10.17 -33.93
N ALA A 15 11.98 9.55 -32.74
CA ALA A 15 12.62 8.25 -32.55
C ALA A 15 11.96 7.16 -33.40
N LEU A 16 10.62 7.08 -33.41
CA LEU A 16 9.85 6.10 -34.19
C LEU A 16 9.93 6.34 -35.70
N SER A 17 9.94 7.61 -36.14
CA SER A 17 10.01 7.97 -37.56
C SER A 17 11.30 7.47 -38.21
N ARG A 18 12.42 7.50 -37.47
CA ARG A 18 13.73 7.04 -37.93
C ARG A 18 13.91 5.52 -37.94
N CYS A 19 13.06 4.77 -37.23
CA CYS A 19 13.16 3.32 -37.16
C CYS A 19 12.65 2.67 -38.47
N PRO A 20 13.41 1.76 -39.10
CA PRO A 20 12.95 0.99 -40.26
C PRO A 20 11.64 0.23 -40.00
N VAL A 21 10.76 0.15 -41.00
CA VAL A 21 9.42 -0.45 -40.85
C VAL A 21 9.45 -1.96 -40.59
N ASP A 22 10.46 -2.66 -41.11
CA ASP A 22 10.70 -4.09 -40.94
C ASP A 22 11.06 -4.49 -39.50
N ARG A 23 11.34 -3.52 -38.62
CA ARG A 23 11.54 -3.76 -37.19
C ARG A 23 10.24 -3.85 -36.39
N PHE A 24 9.10 -3.52 -37.00
CA PHE A 24 7.79 -3.46 -36.34
C PHE A 24 6.88 -4.60 -36.81
N SER A 25 7.25 -5.82 -36.43
CA SER A 25 6.37 -6.99 -36.43
C SER A 25 6.61 -7.78 -35.14
N ALA A 26 5.66 -8.62 -34.73
CA ALA A 26 5.84 -9.47 -33.55
C ALA A 26 7.14 -10.30 -33.64
N GLU A 27 7.40 -10.90 -34.81
CA GLU A 27 8.60 -11.68 -35.11
C GLU A 27 9.88 -10.85 -35.01
N ALA A 28 9.88 -9.64 -35.58
CA ALA A 28 11.03 -8.75 -35.54
C ALA A 28 11.30 -8.27 -34.10
N ILE A 29 10.26 -7.88 -33.36
CA ILE A 29 10.36 -7.44 -31.96
C ILE A 29 10.96 -8.56 -31.10
N THR A 30 10.47 -9.80 -31.24
CA THR A 30 11.00 -10.95 -30.51
C THR A 30 12.44 -11.25 -30.90
N SER A 31 12.78 -11.27 -32.20
CA SER A 31 14.16 -11.56 -32.65
C SER A 31 15.18 -10.52 -32.18
N LEU A 32 14.75 -9.25 -32.05
CA LEU A 32 15.55 -8.15 -31.52
C LEU A 32 15.59 -8.10 -29.98
N GLN A 33 14.90 -9.02 -29.29
CA GLN A 33 14.72 -9.00 -27.84
C GLN A 33 14.19 -7.63 -27.36
N GLY A 34 13.29 -7.03 -28.14
CA GLY A 34 12.73 -5.72 -27.86
C GLY A 34 13.64 -4.51 -28.11
N LYS A 35 14.92 -4.70 -28.47
CA LYS A 35 15.87 -3.58 -28.73
C LYS A 35 15.71 -3.05 -30.16
N ILE A 36 14.68 -2.24 -30.38
CA ILE A 36 14.35 -1.69 -31.71
C ILE A 36 15.41 -0.74 -32.22
N SER A 37 15.99 0.09 -31.36
CA SER A 37 17.11 0.97 -31.68
C SER A 37 17.99 1.20 -30.44
N LYS A 38 19.02 2.05 -30.56
CA LYS A 38 19.80 2.49 -29.39
C LYS A 38 18.96 3.29 -28.39
N GLU A 39 17.90 3.94 -28.87
CA GLU A 39 17.08 4.88 -28.10
C GLU A 39 15.73 4.27 -27.69
N LEU A 40 15.28 3.19 -28.36
CA LEU A 40 13.94 2.61 -28.21
C LEU A 40 13.98 1.15 -27.80
N ILE A 41 13.31 0.85 -26.69
CA ILE A 41 13.07 -0.49 -26.17
C ILE A 41 11.57 -0.78 -26.18
N VAL A 42 11.20 -1.97 -26.66
CA VAL A 42 9.88 -2.58 -26.54
C VAL A 42 9.96 -3.66 -25.48
N PHE A 43 9.05 -3.64 -24.49
CA PHE A 43 8.99 -4.69 -23.47
C PHE A 43 8.21 -5.88 -24.01
N ILE A 44 8.91 -6.91 -24.46
CA ILE A 44 8.29 -8.09 -25.09
C ILE A 44 7.27 -8.78 -24.17
N ASP A 45 7.53 -8.80 -22.86
CA ASP A 45 6.66 -9.42 -21.87
C ASP A 45 5.41 -8.59 -21.56
N SER A 46 5.28 -7.38 -22.12
CA SER A 46 4.05 -6.59 -22.03
C SER A 46 3.08 -6.88 -23.17
N HIS A 47 3.41 -7.83 -24.07
CA HIS A 47 2.62 -8.15 -25.24
C HIS A 47 1.20 -8.58 -24.88
N GLY A 48 0.21 -7.94 -25.51
CA GLY A 48 -1.19 -8.37 -25.48
C GLY A 48 -1.83 -8.24 -26.85
N ILE A 49 -2.92 -8.98 -27.07
CA ILE A 49 -3.67 -8.98 -28.33
C ILE A 49 -5.08 -8.46 -28.07
N LYS A 50 -5.49 -7.42 -28.80
CA LYS A 50 -6.84 -6.85 -28.71
C LYS A 50 -7.29 -6.36 -30.08
N ASN A 51 -8.52 -6.71 -30.47
CA ASN A 51 -9.13 -6.35 -31.76
C ASN A 51 -8.29 -6.75 -33.00
N GLY A 52 -7.48 -7.82 -32.88
CA GLY A 52 -6.58 -8.26 -33.94
C GLY A 52 -5.29 -7.46 -34.07
N ASN A 53 -5.01 -6.53 -33.14
CA ASN A 53 -3.76 -5.80 -33.06
C ASN A 53 -2.87 -6.37 -31.95
N ASP A 54 -1.55 -6.37 -32.19
CA ASP A 54 -0.53 -6.60 -31.17
C ASP A 54 -0.22 -5.29 -30.44
N TRP A 55 -0.16 -5.33 -29.11
CA TRP A 55 0.09 -4.17 -28.27
C TRP A 55 1.34 -4.38 -27.42
N TYR A 56 2.11 -3.31 -27.23
CA TYR A 56 3.31 -3.34 -26.39
C TYR A 56 3.50 -2.03 -25.62
N LEU A 57 4.02 -2.14 -24.39
CA LEU A 57 4.67 -1.05 -23.68
C LEU A 57 6.07 -0.81 -24.26
N CYS A 58 6.42 0.45 -24.44
CA CYS A 58 7.72 0.90 -24.94
C CYS A 58 8.34 1.93 -23.99
N ARG A 59 9.65 2.10 -24.11
CA ARG A 59 10.40 3.11 -23.38
C ARG A 59 11.54 3.69 -24.22
N LEU A 60 11.73 5.01 -24.11
CA LEU A 60 12.93 5.71 -24.59
C LEU A 60 14.05 5.74 -23.53
N THR A 61 15.29 5.98 -23.95
CA THR A 61 16.46 6.06 -23.03
C THR A 61 16.36 7.14 -21.95
N ASP A 62 15.52 8.14 -22.13
CA ASP A 62 15.23 9.20 -21.15
C ASP A 62 14.05 8.85 -20.21
N CYS A 63 13.64 7.58 -20.19
CA CYS A 63 12.56 7.04 -19.36
C CYS A 63 11.14 7.51 -19.71
N GLN A 64 10.92 8.01 -20.93
CA GLN A 64 9.56 8.23 -21.45
C GLN A 64 8.91 6.89 -21.84
N TYR A 65 7.78 6.58 -21.20
CA TYR A 65 6.97 5.39 -21.52
C TYR A 65 5.80 5.76 -22.44
N PHE A 66 5.47 4.84 -23.34
CA PHE A 66 4.35 4.95 -24.27
C PHE A 66 3.91 3.56 -24.72
N PHE A 67 2.72 3.46 -25.32
CA PHE A 67 2.23 2.22 -25.91
C PHE A 67 2.31 2.28 -27.42
N ILE A 68 2.54 1.13 -28.05
CA ILE A 68 2.36 0.95 -29.49
C ILE A 68 1.32 -0.13 -29.75
N SER A 69 0.60 0.00 -30.87
CA SER A 69 -0.15 -1.10 -31.47
C SER A 69 0.32 -1.36 -32.90
N LEU A 70 0.41 -2.62 -33.28
CA LEU A 70 0.71 -3.08 -34.64
C LEU A 70 -0.54 -3.78 -35.19
N GLY A 71 -1.10 -3.24 -36.27
CA GLY A 71 -2.33 -3.77 -36.86
C GLY A 71 -3.15 -2.70 -37.55
N ARG A 72 -4.47 -2.79 -37.51
CA ARG A 72 -5.34 -1.72 -38.01
C ARG A 72 -5.31 -0.52 -37.08
N ILE A 73 -5.62 0.67 -37.60
CA ILE A 73 -5.77 1.85 -36.75
C ILE A 73 -6.92 1.60 -35.77
N ASP A 74 -6.62 1.69 -34.46
CA ASP A 74 -7.57 1.62 -33.35
C ASP A 74 -7.48 2.93 -32.58
N ASP A 75 -8.56 3.72 -32.60
CA ASP A 75 -8.69 5.00 -31.90
C ASP A 75 -9.66 4.93 -30.70
N VAL A 76 -10.07 3.72 -30.32
CA VAL A 76 -11.06 3.46 -29.27
C VAL A 76 -10.39 2.87 -28.03
N THR A 77 -9.59 1.83 -28.18
CA THR A 77 -9.07 1.02 -27.07
C THR A 77 -8.28 1.86 -26.07
N LEU A 78 -7.25 2.60 -26.53
CA LEU A 78 -6.51 3.55 -25.70
C LEU A 78 -6.80 5.02 -26.04
N GLY A 79 -7.82 5.28 -26.88
CA GLY A 79 -8.12 6.58 -27.45
C GLY A 79 -7.34 6.85 -28.74
N LYS A 80 -7.35 8.09 -29.22
CA LYS A 80 -6.73 8.46 -30.50
C LYS A 80 -5.19 8.37 -30.44
N PRO A 81 -4.52 7.69 -31.40
CA PRO A 81 -3.06 7.69 -31.46
C PRO A 81 -2.53 9.10 -31.78
N PHE A 82 -1.44 9.49 -31.12
CA PHE A 82 -0.77 10.77 -31.42
C PHE A 82 0.22 10.66 -32.57
N PHE A 83 0.65 9.44 -32.91
CA PHE A 83 1.51 9.14 -34.04
C PHE A 83 1.08 7.84 -34.72
N THR A 84 1.14 7.82 -36.05
CA THR A 84 0.83 6.65 -36.88
C THR A 84 1.84 6.54 -38.01
N LYS A 85 2.31 5.32 -38.30
CA LYS A 85 3.21 5.02 -39.40
C LYS A 85 2.72 3.79 -40.16
N TYR A 86 2.55 3.91 -41.48
CA TYR A 86 2.23 2.77 -42.33
C TYR A 86 3.42 1.80 -42.38
N LEU A 87 3.14 0.50 -42.24
CA LEU A 87 4.14 -0.56 -42.31
C LEU A 87 4.04 -1.30 -43.64
N ALA A 88 3.06 -2.22 -43.76
CA ALA A 88 2.75 -2.99 -44.97
C ALA A 88 1.34 -3.60 -44.83
N ASP A 89 0.72 -4.03 -45.93
CA ASP A 89 -0.52 -4.84 -45.93
C ASP A 89 -1.66 -4.29 -45.04
N ASN A 90 -1.91 -2.97 -45.12
CA ASN A 90 -2.88 -2.26 -44.26
C ASN A 90 -2.60 -2.34 -42.74
N THR A 91 -1.35 -2.64 -42.37
CA THR A 91 -0.84 -2.63 -41.00
C THR A 91 -0.16 -1.30 -40.71
N TYR A 92 -0.45 -0.76 -39.54
CA TYR A 92 0.05 0.51 -39.03
C TYR A 92 0.69 0.29 -37.67
N LEU A 93 1.77 1.01 -37.42
CA LEU A 93 2.26 1.31 -36.10
C LEU A 93 1.47 2.52 -35.58
N CYS A 94 0.66 2.34 -34.54
CA CYS A 94 -0.02 3.43 -33.85
C CYS A 94 0.61 3.64 -32.46
N THR A 95 0.67 4.86 -31.98
CA THR A 95 1.38 5.21 -30.73
C THR A 95 0.50 6.04 -29.81
N PHE A 96 0.51 5.68 -28.52
CA PHE A 96 -0.37 6.23 -27.49
C PHE A 96 0.45 6.62 -26.26
N ILE A 97 0.04 7.70 -25.60
CA ILE A 97 0.67 8.17 -24.36
C ILE A 97 0.40 7.12 -23.27
N ALA A 98 1.40 6.75 -22.47
CA ALA A 98 1.20 5.90 -21.31
C ALA A 98 0.66 6.71 -20.11
N SER A 99 -0.44 7.43 -20.28
CA SER A 99 -1.14 8.09 -19.17
C SER A 99 -1.67 7.06 -18.18
N ASP A 100 -1.97 7.49 -16.96
CA ASP A 100 -2.62 6.65 -15.93
C ASP A 100 -3.85 5.90 -16.47
N THR A 101 -4.69 6.59 -17.25
CA THR A 101 -5.90 6.05 -17.88
C THR A 101 -5.57 5.05 -18.98
N ALA A 102 -4.56 5.33 -19.81
CA ALA A 102 -4.12 4.39 -20.83
C ALA A 102 -3.48 3.13 -20.21
N ILE A 103 -2.69 3.30 -19.15
CA ILE A 103 -2.10 2.20 -18.38
C ILE A 103 -3.21 1.35 -17.76
N HIS A 104 -4.23 1.97 -17.17
CA HIS A 104 -5.36 1.26 -16.56
C HIS A 104 -6.11 0.42 -17.59
N LYS A 105 -6.46 1.00 -18.74
CA LYS A 105 -7.10 0.28 -19.85
C LYS A 105 -6.21 -0.83 -20.40
N TYR A 106 -4.91 -0.60 -20.53
CA TYR A 106 -3.97 -1.62 -20.97
C TYR A 106 -3.94 -2.80 -20.01
N ALA A 107 -3.75 -2.50 -18.72
CA ALA A 107 -3.65 -3.47 -17.63
C ALA A 107 -4.96 -4.21 -17.33
N THR A 108 -6.11 -3.73 -17.83
CA THR A 108 -7.42 -4.39 -17.59
C THR A 108 -8.01 -5.04 -18.84
N GLN A 109 -7.68 -4.56 -20.05
CA GLN A 109 -8.35 -4.97 -21.28
C GLN A 109 -7.43 -5.63 -22.32
N ILE A 110 -6.11 -5.37 -22.25
CA ILE A 110 -5.11 -5.83 -23.23
C ILE A 110 -4.20 -6.89 -22.60
N CYS A 111 -3.68 -6.61 -21.41
CA CYS A 111 -2.73 -7.46 -20.67
C CYS A 111 -3.18 -7.65 -19.21
N PRO A 112 -4.39 -8.20 -18.96
CA PRO A 112 -4.94 -8.35 -17.62
C PRO A 112 -4.13 -9.27 -16.70
N GLU A 113 -3.35 -10.20 -17.23
CA GLU A 113 -2.48 -11.11 -16.48
C GLU A 113 -1.33 -10.41 -15.76
N LYS A 114 -0.96 -9.19 -16.19
CA LYS A 114 0.07 -8.35 -15.57
C LYS A 114 -0.48 -7.08 -14.93
N GLY A 115 -1.79 -6.89 -14.96
CA GLY A 115 -2.45 -5.78 -14.26
C GLY A 115 -2.80 -6.12 -12.80
N PRO A 116 -2.91 -5.10 -11.93
CA PRO A 116 -3.36 -5.30 -10.56
C PRO A 116 -4.83 -5.73 -10.55
N LYS A 117 -5.22 -6.54 -9.57
CA LYS A 117 -6.58 -7.08 -9.44
C LYS A 117 -7.09 -6.96 -8.01
N ALA A 118 -8.41 -6.88 -7.88
CA ALA A 118 -9.07 -7.21 -6.61
C ALA A 118 -8.99 -8.73 -6.44
N LEU A 119 -8.37 -9.16 -5.35
CA LEU A 119 -8.02 -10.56 -5.13
C LEU A 119 -9.07 -11.29 -4.27
N GLY A 120 -9.95 -10.55 -3.58
CA GLY A 120 -10.90 -11.11 -2.63
C GLY A 120 -10.21 -11.56 -1.34
N ALA A 121 -10.90 -12.30 -0.49
CA ALA A 121 -10.37 -12.83 0.78
C ALA A 121 -9.41 -14.03 0.57
N ILE A 122 -8.27 -13.81 -0.09
CA ILE A 122 -7.20 -14.80 -0.24
C ILE A 122 -5.94 -14.39 0.54
N PRO A 123 -5.16 -15.34 1.08
CA PRO A 123 -3.93 -15.02 1.81
C PRO A 123 -2.92 -14.30 0.91
N ARG A 124 -2.30 -13.25 1.44
CA ARG A 124 -1.33 -12.43 0.70
C ARG A 124 -0.45 -11.60 1.62
N LEU A 125 0.64 -11.06 1.09
CA LEU A 125 1.40 -10.01 1.75
C LEU A 125 0.91 -8.64 1.29
N GLY A 126 0.84 -7.67 2.19
CA GLY A 126 0.84 -6.25 1.83
C GLY A 126 2.28 -5.75 1.82
N ILE A 127 2.75 -5.16 0.72
CA ILE A 127 4.18 -4.83 0.55
C ILE A 127 4.34 -3.35 0.24
N GLY A 128 4.84 -2.60 1.22
CA GLY A 128 5.10 -1.17 1.12
C GLY A 128 6.29 -0.81 0.24
N ASP A 129 6.14 0.19 -0.64
CA ASP A 129 7.24 0.67 -1.51
C ASP A 129 7.54 2.16 -1.31
N ARG A 130 8.42 2.46 -0.35
CA ARG A 130 8.88 3.83 -0.07
C ARG A 130 9.98 4.32 -1.01
N HIS A 131 10.56 3.44 -1.82
CA HIS A 131 11.59 3.76 -2.82
C HIS A 131 11.07 3.37 -4.21
N SER A 132 9.97 4.03 -4.59
CA SER A 132 9.22 3.70 -5.82
C SER A 132 10.16 3.53 -7.01
N VAL A 133 9.98 2.46 -7.78
CA VAL A 133 10.78 2.00 -8.94
C VAL A 133 11.93 1.04 -8.64
N THR A 134 12.49 1.02 -7.42
CA THR A 134 13.67 0.17 -7.13
C THR A 134 13.33 -1.13 -6.42
N LEU A 135 12.21 -1.22 -5.69
CA LEU A 135 11.89 -2.40 -4.87
C LEU A 135 11.14 -3.50 -5.64
N TRP A 136 10.33 -3.14 -6.64
CA TRP A 136 9.49 -4.10 -7.38
C TRP A 136 10.21 -5.28 -8.03
N PRO A 137 11.42 -5.16 -8.63
CA PRO A 137 12.10 -6.32 -9.20
C PRO A 137 12.35 -7.43 -8.17
N GLY A 138 12.89 -7.08 -6.99
CA GLY A 138 13.04 -8.02 -5.87
C GLY A 138 11.71 -8.55 -5.33
N ILE A 139 10.66 -7.71 -5.26
CA ILE A 139 9.31 -8.11 -4.85
C ILE A 139 8.74 -9.17 -5.79
N TYR A 140 8.76 -8.91 -7.10
CA TYR A 140 8.22 -9.83 -8.10
C TYR A 140 9.04 -11.12 -8.18
N SER A 141 10.35 -11.05 -7.95
CA SER A 141 11.19 -12.24 -7.82
C SER A 141 10.77 -13.13 -6.65
N ALA A 142 10.51 -12.55 -5.47
CA ALA A 142 10.00 -13.30 -4.31
C ALA A 142 8.64 -13.96 -4.61
N MET A 143 7.73 -13.19 -5.20
CA MET A 143 6.39 -13.67 -5.59
C MET A 143 6.48 -14.84 -6.57
N ALA A 144 7.34 -14.73 -7.59
CA ALA A 144 7.53 -15.79 -8.57
C ALA A 144 8.17 -17.05 -7.95
N LYS A 145 9.13 -16.88 -7.03
CA LYS A 145 9.84 -17.97 -6.36
C LYS A 145 8.98 -18.74 -5.37
N LYS A 146 8.07 -18.06 -4.67
CA LYS A 146 7.24 -18.64 -3.62
C LYS A 146 5.76 -18.78 -3.98
N HIS A 147 5.37 -18.33 -5.17
CA HIS A 147 4.02 -18.43 -5.72
C HIS A 147 2.94 -17.81 -4.80
N PHE A 148 3.26 -16.70 -4.13
CA PHE A 148 2.32 -16.01 -3.29
C PHE A 148 1.65 -14.81 -3.97
N ALA A 149 0.49 -14.43 -3.46
CA ALA A 149 -0.20 -13.22 -3.85
C ALA A 149 0.22 -12.03 -2.96
N ALA A 150 0.19 -10.81 -3.50
CA ALA A 150 0.54 -9.63 -2.72
C ALA A 150 -0.22 -8.36 -3.15
N ASN A 151 -0.50 -7.46 -2.22
CA ASN A 151 -0.66 -6.05 -2.56
C ASN A 151 0.75 -5.46 -2.75
N ALA A 152 1.33 -5.65 -3.93
CA ALA A 152 2.71 -5.28 -4.25
C ALA A 152 2.92 -3.78 -4.52
N ILE A 153 1.82 -3.03 -4.63
CA ILE A 153 1.80 -1.58 -4.73
C ILE A 153 1.01 -1.09 -3.52
N GLN A 154 1.68 -0.69 -2.46
CA GLN A 154 1.02 -0.28 -1.23
C GLN A 154 1.78 0.86 -0.56
N ASN A 155 1.10 1.94 -0.21
CA ASN A 155 1.58 2.93 0.74
C ASN A 155 0.39 3.73 1.28
N SER A 156 0.59 4.32 2.44
CA SER A 156 -0.40 5.07 3.19
C SER A 156 -0.45 6.55 2.85
N VAL A 157 -1.54 7.20 3.27
CA VAL A 157 -1.71 8.67 3.24
C VAL A 157 -0.57 9.44 3.94
N ARG A 158 0.15 8.79 4.85
CA ARG A 158 1.29 9.38 5.54
C ARG A 158 2.51 9.43 4.64
N GLU A 159 2.68 8.40 3.84
CA GLU A 159 3.84 8.17 2.97
C GLU A 159 3.70 8.88 1.62
N LEU A 160 2.47 9.07 1.13
CA LEU A 160 2.19 9.61 -0.20
C LEU A 160 1.49 10.98 -0.18
N PHE A 161 1.74 11.76 -1.22
CA PHE A 161 0.93 12.93 -1.58
C PHE A 161 -0.21 12.59 -2.53
N ARG A 162 -1.14 13.52 -2.69
CA ARG A 162 -1.96 13.62 -3.91
C ARG A 162 -1.17 14.36 -4.97
N LEU A 163 -1.24 13.95 -6.23
CA LEU A 163 -0.54 14.67 -7.32
C LEU A 163 -0.97 16.14 -7.38
N GLU A 164 -2.26 16.42 -7.21
CA GLU A 164 -2.82 17.77 -7.18
C GLU A 164 -2.10 18.68 -6.17
N THR A 165 -1.88 18.20 -4.94
CA THR A 165 -1.17 18.94 -3.88
C THR A 165 0.23 19.35 -4.33
N LEU A 166 0.92 18.49 -5.08
CA LEU A 166 2.25 18.80 -5.60
C LEU A 166 2.22 19.80 -6.75
N VAL A 167 1.27 19.66 -7.66
CA VAL A 167 1.09 20.56 -8.81
C VAL A 167 0.72 21.97 -8.34
N ASN A 168 -0.13 22.07 -7.32
CA ASN A 168 -0.57 23.34 -6.75
C ASN A 168 0.47 23.98 -5.81
N GLY A 169 1.54 23.27 -5.46
CA GLY A 169 2.54 23.75 -4.50
C GLY A 169 1.99 23.95 -3.08
N GLU A 170 0.98 23.17 -2.70
CA GLU A 170 0.38 23.24 -1.37
C GLU A 170 1.38 22.76 -0.30
N PRO A 171 1.44 23.42 0.87
CA PRO A 171 2.30 22.98 1.95
C PRO A 171 1.86 21.62 2.48
N ALA A 172 2.82 20.73 2.69
CA ALA A 172 2.56 19.43 3.29
C ALA A 172 2.04 19.60 4.72
N ARG A 173 0.97 18.88 5.07
CA ARG A 173 0.47 18.81 6.43
C ARG A 173 1.46 18.04 7.30
N GLU A 174 1.51 18.41 8.57
CA GLU A 174 2.32 17.71 9.57
C GLU A 174 1.45 16.63 10.24
N ASN A 175 1.89 15.38 10.16
CA ASN A 175 1.27 14.26 10.83
C ASN A 175 2.15 13.80 11.99
N HIS A 176 1.53 13.43 13.11
CA HIS A 176 2.24 12.77 14.20
C HIS A 176 2.14 11.26 14.01
N LEU A 177 3.28 10.59 13.82
CA LEU A 177 3.32 9.14 13.73
C LEU A 177 3.87 8.55 15.02
N TYR A 178 3.17 7.53 15.52
CA TYR A 178 3.63 6.73 16.65
C TYR A 178 5.02 6.16 16.33
N SER A 179 6.00 6.40 17.23
CA SER A 179 7.43 6.06 17.09
C SER A 179 8.28 6.92 16.14
N PHE A 180 7.73 7.92 15.42
CA PHE A 180 8.53 8.78 14.51
C PHE A 180 8.44 10.28 14.82
N GLY A 181 7.55 10.68 15.73
CA GLY A 181 7.27 12.09 16.01
C GLY A 181 6.51 12.76 14.86
N LYS A 182 6.73 14.06 14.69
CA LYS A 182 6.07 14.86 13.66
C LYS A 182 6.78 14.73 12.33
N ILE A 183 6.10 14.30 11.28
CA ILE A 183 6.63 14.17 9.93
C ILE A 183 5.64 14.79 8.93
N LYS A 184 6.16 15.38 7.86
CA LYS A 184 5.31 15.89 6.78
C LYS A 184 4.69 14.72 6.01
N GLU A 185 3.41 14.85 5.65
CA GLU A 185 2.76 13.95 4.69
C GLU A 185 3.61 13.80 3.43
N GLY A 186 3.54 12.64 2.79
CA GLY A 186 4.24 12.40 1.55
C GLY A 186 5.77 12.33 1.69
N HIS A 187 6.26 11.94 2.86
CA HIS A 187 7.70 11.89 3.18
C HIS A 187 8.52 10.92 2.29
N THR A 188 7.89 10.08 1.46
CA THR A 188 8.57 9.27 0.44
C THR A 188 8.85 10.06 -0.84
N GLY A 189 8.21 11.22 -1.03
CA GLY A 189 8.32 12.01 -2.25
C GLY A 189 7.58 11.41 -3.45
N SER A 190 6.63 10.50 -3.19
CA SER A 190 5.74 9.89 -4.17
C SER A 190 4.29 10.38 -4.01
N THR A 191 3.42 9.95 -4.93
CA THR A 191 1.97 10.25 -4.92
C THR A 191 1.19 8.95 -5.11
N PHE A 192 -0.10 8.92 -4.75
CA PHE A 192 -0.97 7.76 -5.06
C PHE A 192 -0.98 7.46 -6.55
N GLU A 193 -1.19 8.48 -7.37
CA GLU A 193 -1.19 8.38 -8.83
C GLU A 193 0.16 7.87 -9.34
N GLY A 194 1.25 8.41 -8.80
CA GLY A 194 2.63 8.10 -9.20
C GLY A 194 3.08 6.71 -8.83
N LEU A 195 2.81 6.28 -7.59
CA LEU A 195 3.15 4.95 -7.11
C LEU A 195 2.44 3.89 -7.93
N TRP A 196 1.13 4.05 -8.15
CA TRP A 196 0.35 3.13 -8.97
C TRP A 196 0.87 3.07 -10.41
N THR A 197 1.08 4.22 -11.04
CA THR A 197 1.59 4.31 -12.41
C THR A 197 2.93 3.58 -12.55
N ALA A 198 3.87 3.86 -11.64
CA ALA A 198 5.21 3.28 -11.67
C ALA A 198 5.18 1.76 -11.38
N GLY A 199 4.36 1.31 -10.43
CA GLY A 199 4.24 -0.09 -10.08
C GLY A 199 3.62 -0.93 -11.19
N VAL A 200 2.57 -0.44 -11.85
CA VAL A 200 1.95 -1.13 -12.99
C VAL A 200 2.89 -1.15 -14.20
N ILE A 201 3.61 -0.06 -14.50
CA ILE A 201 4.66 -0.07 -15.52
C ILE A 201 5.73 -1.11 -15.18
N SER A 202 6.17 -1.17 -13.92
CA SER A 202 7.15 -2.15 -13.47
C SER A 202 6.67 -3.58 -13.71
N ALA A 203 5.41 -3.89 -13.33
CA ALA A 203 4.80 -5.20 -13.58
C ALA A 203 4.74 -5.53 -15.08
N LEU A 204 4.23 -4.61 -15.92
CA LEU A 204 4.16 -4.77 -17.37
C LEU A 204 5.54 -5.01 -17.99
N SER A 205 6.58 -4.32 -17.50
CA SER A 205 7.96 -4.45 -17.98
C SER A 205 8.72 -5.67 -17.42
N SER A 206 8.19 -6.33 -16.39
CA SER A 206 8.86 -7.45 -15.73
C SER A 206 8.88 -8.71 -16.63
N PRO A 207 9.85 -9.62 -16.46
CA PRO A 207 9.90 -10.87 -17.21
C PRO A 207 8.84 -11.91 -16.76
N TYR A 208 8.07 -11.61 -15.71
CA TYR A 208 7.11 -12.55 -15.14
C TYR A 208 5.77 -12.44 -15.87
N LYS A 209 5.39 -13.50 -16.59
CA LYS A 209 4.15 -13.53 -17.40
C LYS A 209 2.87 -13.38 -16.58
N GLN A 210 2.89 -13.81 -15.31
CA GLN A 210 1.74 -13.74 -14.42
C GLN A 210 2.21 -13.32 -13.04
N LEU A 211 1.53 -12.33 -12.47
CA LEU A 211 1.70 -11.88 -11.09
C LEU A 211 0.31 -11.84 -10.44
N SER A 212 0.15 -12.49 -9.30
CA SER A 212 -1.08 -12.41 -8.52
C SER A 212 -0.97 -11.23 -7.56
N TYR A 213 -1.30 -10.02 -8.02
CA TYR A 213 -1.10 -8.84 -7.21
C TYR A 213 -2.24 -7.83 -7.26
N GLY A 214 -2.37 -7.06 -6.19
CA GLY A 214 -3.25 -5.90 -6.06
C GLY A 214 -2.46 -4.62 -5.80
N ALA A 215 -3.17 -3.50 -5.80
CA ALA A 215 -2.68 -2.20 -5.36
C ALA A 215 -3.54 -1.69 -4.20
N ASP A 216 -2.92 -1.46 -3.05
CA ASP A 216 -3.56 -1.04 -1.79
C ASP A 216 -3.32 0.45 -1.49
N ALA A 217 -4.41 1.22 -1.48
CA ALA A 217 -4.42 2.58 -0.98
C ALA A 217 -4.56 2.49 0.54
N ASP A 218 -3.41 2.45 1.21
CA ASP A 218 -3.31 2.05 2.61
C ASP A 218 -3.70 3.20 3.57
N HIS A 219 -4.18 2.85 4.77
CA HIS A 219 -4.57 3.79 5.83
C HIS A 219 -5.20 5.10 5.34
N LEU A 220 -6.26 5.05 4.52
CA LEU A 220 -7.04 6.23 4.15
C LEU A 220 -7.85 6.69 5.37
N GLN A 221 -7.24 7.60 6.14
CA GLN A 221 -7.77 8.00 7.45
C GLN A 221 -9.06 8.81 7.34
N VAL A 222 -10.07 8.40 8.10
CA VAL A 222 -11.25 9.21 8.43
C VAL A 222 -10.95 9.99 9.70
N LYS A 223 -10.95 11.33 9.61
CA LYS A 223 -10.58 12.19 10.74
C LYS A 223 -11.81 12.67 11.52
N ARG A 224 -11.65 12.85 12.84
CA ARG A 224 -12.64 13.54 13.68
C ARG A 224 -12.85 14.98 13.20
N GLY A 225 -14.02 15.53 13.48
CA GLY A 225 -14.37 16.92 13.19
C GLY A 225 -14.89 17.13 11.76
N ALA A 226 -14.72 18.35 11.24
CA ALA A 226 -15.40 18.81 10.02
C ALA A 226 -14.90 18.17 8.72
N GLU A 227 -13.68 17.63 8.68
CA GLU A 227 -13.14 17.00 7.47
C GLU A 227 -13.80 15.63 7.21
N GLY A 228 -14.01 14.83 8.26
CA GLY A 228 -14.73 13.55 8.21
C GLY A 228 -14.33 12.66 7.02
N THR A 229 -15.34 12.13 6.34
CA THR A 229 -15.21 11.32 5.12
C THR A 229 -14.86 12.15 3.87
N SER A 230 -15.07 13.47 3.89
CA SER A 230 -14.81 14.34 2.73
C SER A 230 -13.34 14.38 2.35
N ARG A 231 -12.43 14.33 3.34
CA ARG A 231 -11.00 14.20 3.08
C ARG A 231 -10.66 12.84 2.46
N THR A 232 -11.20 11.76 3.02
CA THR A 232 -10.96 10.40 2.53
C THR A 232 -11.36 10.26 1.06
N LYS A 233 -12.51 10.81 0.65
CA LYS A 233 -12.97 10.83 -0.75
C LYS A 233 -11.96 11.43 -1.73
N LYS A 234 -11.26 12.50 -1.35
CA LYS A 234 -10.21 13.11 -2.19
C LYS A 234 -9.03 12.17 -2.44
N TYR A 235 -8.69 11.31 -1.48
CA TYR A 235 -7.67 10.29 -1.68
C TYR A 235 -8.21 9.11 -2.48
N LEU A 236 -9.49 8.75 -2.34
CA LEU A 236 -10.14 7.76 -3.20
C LEU A 236 -10.12 8.20 -4.67
N ASP A 237 -10.32 9.50 -4.95
CA ASP A 237 -10.19 10.05 -6.30
C ASP A 237 -8.76 9.89 -6.84
N SER A 238 -7.75 10.26 -6.04
CA SER A 238 -6.32 10.08 -6.36
C SER A 238 -5.88 8.63 -6.46
N SER A 239 -6.65 7.69 -5.91
CA SER A 239 -6.37 6.25 -5.91
C SER A 239 -7.43 5.44 -6.68
N ARG A 240 -8.16 6.06 -7.61
CA ARG A 240 -9.29 5.42 -8.33
C ARG A 240 -8.96 4.12 -9.08
N TYR A 241 -7.70 3.94 -9.47
CA TYR A 241 -7.22 2.73 -10.16
C TYR A 241 -6.63 1.68 -9.23
N TYR A 242 -6.58 1.94 -7.92
CA TYR A 242 -6.23 0.92 -6.94
C TYR A 242 -7.30 -0.18 -6.90
N THR A 243 -6.91 -1.34 -6.39
CA THR A 243 -7.76 -2.54 -6.34
C THR A 243 -8.06 -3.00 -4.94
N PHE A 244 -7.43 -2.37 -3.93
CA PHE A 244 -7.65 -2.58 -2.52
C PHE A 244 -7.64 -1.20 -1.84
N TYR A 245 -8.60 -0.98 -0.92
CA TYR A 245 -8.73 0.26 -0.17
C TYR A 245 -8.77 -0.02 1.32
N THR A 246 -7.81 0.51 2.05
CA THR A 246 -7.75 0.38 3.51
C THR A 246 -8.29 1.64 4.16
N ILE A 247 -9.48 1.58 4.77
CA ILE A 247 -10.07 2.72 5.45
C ILE A 247 -9.74 2.64 6.93
N ASP A 248 -8.93 3.60 7.38
CA ASP A 248 -8.55 3.73 8.78
C ASP A 248 -9.57 4.61 9.50
N VAL A 249 -10.34 3.99 10.38
CA VAL A 249 -11.36 4.66 11.21
C VAL A 249 -10.93 4.79 12.67
N SER A 250 -9.69 4.44 13.01
CA SER A 250 -9.20 4.44 14.39
C SER A 250 -9.36 5.80 15.05
N ASP A 251 -9.14 6.89 14.32
CA ASP A 251 -9.32 8.24 14.86
C ASP A 251 -10.77 8.50 15.30
N ILE A 252 -11.79 7.92 14.68
CA ILE A 252 -13.21 8.19 15.01
C ILE A 252 -13.87 7.14 15.91
N LEU A 253 -13.12 6.16 16.42
CA LEU A 253 -13.62 5.19 17.40
C LEU A 253 -13.77 5.82 18.79
N GLU A 254 -14.81 5.40 19.53
CA GLU A 254 -15.03 5.80 20.93
C GLU A 254 -14.43 4.75 21.89
N TYR A 255 -13.11 4.77 22.06
CA TYR A 255 -12.37 3.80 22.87
C TYR A 255 -12.80 3.78 24.35
N HIS A 256 -13.27 4.90 24.88
CA HIS A 256 -13.71 5.03 26.27
C HIS A 256 -14.98 4.23 26.57
N ALA A 257 -15.74 3.83 25.54
CA ALA A 257 -16.93 3.00 25.69
C ALA A 257 -16.65 1.63 26.33
N LEU A 258 -15.42 1.11 26.21
CA LEU A 258 -15.02 -0.19 26.78
C LEU A 258 -14.13 -0.08 28.02
N THR A 259 -13.77 1.13 28.44
CA THR A 259 -12.78 1.31 29.52
C THR A 259 -13.28 2.19 30.65
N SER A 260 -13.67 3.43 30.36
CA SER A 260 -13.92 4.44 31.39
C SER A 260 -15.37 4.92 31.49
N PHE A 261 -16.17 4.81 30.44
CA PHE A 261 -17.56 5.26 30.49
C PHE A 261 -18.44 4.32 31.32
N SER A 262 -19.28 4.93 32.16
CA SER A 262 -20.42 4.27 32.78
C SER A 262 -21.45 3.83 31.74
N ILE A 263 -22.29 2.87 32.10
CA ILE A 263 -23.32 2.38 31.19
C ILE A 263 -24.35 3.47 30.83
N ASP A 264 -24.63 4.41 31.73
CA ASP A 264 -25.57 5.51 31.45
C ASP A 264 -24.98 6.53 30.46
N GLU A 265 -23.68 6.81 30.54
CA GLU A 265 -22.97 7.63 29.54
C GLU A 265 -22.96 6.94 28.16
N VAL A 266 -22.72 5.62 28.13
CA VAL A 266 -22.79 4.80 26.91
C VAL A 266 -24.19 4.88 26.29
N LYS A 267 -25.24 4.65 27.08
CA LYS A 267 -26.63 4.74 26.61
C LYS A 267 -26.96 6.12 26.06
N THR A 268 -26.58 7.18 26.77
CA THR A 268 -26.79 8.57 26.33
C THR A 268 -26.15 8.83 24.96
N LYS A 269 -24.91 8.36 24.77
CA LYS A 269 -24.19 8.48 23.49
C LYS A 269 -24.85 7.66 22.37
N VAL A 270 -25.28 6.43 22.66
CA VAL A 270 -25.99 5.57 21.70
C VAL A 270 -27.34 6.18 21.31
N GLU A 271 -28.09 6.74 22.25
CA GLU A 271 -29.36 7.43 21.99
C GLU A 271 -29.17 8.66 21.11
N ALA A 272 -28.10 9.42 21.32
CA ALA A 272 -27.76 10.55 20.47
C ALA A 272 -27.39 10.10 19.03
N ALA A 273 -26.66 8.99 18.90
CA ALA A 273 -26.23 8.45 17.61
C ALA A 273 -27.34 7.69 16.86
N ILE A 274 -28.29 7.11 17.59
CA ILE A 274 -29.41 6.30 17.09
C ILE A 274 -30.69 6.74 17.80
N PRO A 275 -31.35 7.84 17.40
CA PRO A 275 -32.49 8.39 18.14
C PRO A 275 -33.73 7.48 18.20
N ASP A 276 -33.92 6.59 17.22
CA ASP A 276 -35.04 5.64 17.16
C ASP A 276 -34.88 4.50 18.17
N ALA A 277 -35.75 4.48 19.19
CA ALA A 277 -35.74 3.47 20.24
C ALA A 277 -36.15 2.07 19.77
N SER A 278 -37.07 1.96 18.80
CA SER A 278 -37.46 0.66 18.24
C SER A 278 -36.26 0.04 17.55
N PHE A 279 -35.57 0.85 16.73
CA PHE A 279 -34.40 0.37 16.02
C PHE A 279 -33.26 -0.02 16.96
N ARG A 280 -33.03 0.72 18.05
CA ARG A 280 -32.05 0.30 19.09
C ARG A 280 -32.40 -1.07 19.68
N ASN A 281 -33.66 -1.30 20.03
CA ASN A 281 -34.11 -2.60 20.57
C ASN A 281 -33.96 -3.73 19.54
N GLU A 282 -34.27 -3.46 18.27
CA GLU A 282 -34.07 -4.42 17.18
C GLU A 282 -32.59 -4.78 16.99
N LEU A 283 -31.68 -3.81 17.10
CA LEU A 283 -30.24 -4.07 17.04
C LEU A 283 -29.78 -4.98 18.18
N VAL A 284 -30.23 -4.73 19.42
CA VAL A 284 -29.92 -5.59 20.57
C VAL A 284 -30.42 -7.01 20.32
N ALA A 285 -31.69 -7.18 19.94
CA ALA A 285 -32.27 -8.49 19.67
C ALA A 285 -31.56 -9.22 18.51
N TYR A 286 -31.18 -8.49 17.46
CA TYR A 286 -30.43 -9.03 16.32
C TYR A 286 -29.07 -9.58 16.76
N HIS A 287 -28.30 -8.81 17.53
CA HIS A 287 -26.97 -9.22 17.98
C HIS A 287 -27.04 -10.37 18.99
N GLN A 288 -28.01 -10.37 19.90
CA GLN A 288 -28.23 -11.51 20.81
C GLN A 288 -28.53 -12.79 20.04
N LYS A 289 -29.42 -12.72 19.04
CA LYS A 289 -29.80 -13.88 18.21
C LYS A 289 -28.63 -14.38 17.35
N LYS A 290 -27.79 -13.50 16.83
CA LYS A 290 -26.65 -13.89 15.99
C LYS A 290 -25.44 -14.39 16.78
N SER A 291 -25.39 -14.12 18.07
CA SER A 291 -24.26 -14.43 18.94
C SER A 291 -24.43 -15.73 19.75
N GLU A 292 -25.20 -16.71 19.28
CA GLU A 292 -25.47 -17.95 20.03
C GLU A 292 -24.18 -18.68 20.50
N THR A 293 -23.10 -18.64 19.71
CA THR A 293 -21.81 -19.25 20.06
C THR A 293 -21.00 -18.45 21.09
N TYR A 294 -21.04 -17.11 21.00
CA TYR A 294 -20.40 -16.19 21.95
C TYR A 294 -21.41 -15.12 22.40
N PRO A 295 -22.32 -15.44 23.35
CA PRO A 295 -23.46 -14.59 23.68
C PRO A 295 -23.03 -13.19 24.12
N LEU A 296 -23.63 -12.18 23.51
CA LEU A 296 -23.43 -10.77 23.87
C LEU A 296 -24.55 -10.28 24.79
N SER A 297 -24.17 -9.67 25.91
CA SER A 297 -25.13 -8.99 26.79
C SER A 297 -25.58 -7.64 26.22
N ASP A 298 -26.73 -7.12 26.68
CA ASP A 298 -27.26 -5.81 26.29
C ASP A 298 -26.25 -4.68 26.53
N GLU A 299 -25.50 -4.78 27.63
CA GLU A 299 -24.44 -3.85 27.95
C GLU A 299 -23.29 -3.92 26.95
N GLN A 300 -22.81 -5.12 26.60
CA GLN A 300 -21.76 -5.28 25.59
C GLN A 300 -22.20 -4.72 24.24
N ILE A 301 -23.42 -5.04 23.81
CA ILE A 301 -23.98 -4.52 22.54
C ILE A 301 -24.05 -2.99 22.59
N SER A 302 -24.52 -2.40 23.69
CA SER A 302 -24.59 -0.95 23.85
C SER A 302 -23.20 -0.30 23.78
N ARG A 303 -22.19 -0.91 24.41
CA ARG A 303 -20.80 -0.43 24.35
C ARG A 303 -20.21 -0.54 22.95
N PHE A 304 -20.48 -1.62 22.22
CA PHE A 304 -20.03 -1.78 20.83
C PHE A 304 -20.73 -0.82 19.87
N LEU A 305 -22.03 -0.60 20.04
CA LEU A 305 -22.75 0.46 19.32
C LEU A 305 -22.10 1.82 19.58
N CYS A 306 -21.81 2.15 20.85
CA CYS A 306 -21.13 3.39 21.20
C CYS A 306 -19.75 3.51 20.53
N LYS A 307 -18.94 2.44 20.56
CA LYS A 307 -17.59 2.42 20.00
C LYS A 307 -17.55 2.56 18.49
N TYR A 308 -18.41 1.83 17.77
CA TYR A 308 -18.25 1.57 16.33
C TYR A 308 -19.31 2.22 15.44
N TRP A 309 -20.42 2.74 15.96
CA TRP A 309 -21.54 3.17 15.10
C TRP A 309 -21.16 4.26 14.09
N HIS A 310 -20.42 5.28 14.52
CA HIS A 310 -19.96 6.35 13.63
C HIS A 310 -18.98 5.85 12.57
N ALA A 311 -18.08 4.93 12.94
CA ALA A 311 -17.16 4.31 12.01
C ALA A 311 -17.89 3.46 10.95
N LEU A 312 -18.89 2.67 11.35
CA LEU A 312 -19.69 1.88 10.42
C LEU A 312 -20.50 2.75 9.46
N ASN A 313 -21.02 3.90 9.91
CA ASN A 313 -21.67 4.88 9.04
C ASN A 313 -20.68 5.48 8.02
N ALA A 314 -19.46 5.81 8.46
CA ALA A 314 -18.42 6.31 7.57
C ALA A 314 -18.02 5.25 6.52
N MET A 315 -17.90 3.99 6.93
CA MET A 315 -17.61 2.88 6.01
C MET A 315 -18.71 2.69 4.96
N GLU A 316 -19.98 2.75 5.36
CA GLU A 316 -21.12 2.65 4.45
C GLU A 316 -21.14 3.80 3.43
N GLU A 317 -20.85 5.02 3.87
CA GLU A 317 -20.73 6.19 3.00
C GLU A 317 -19.56 6.07 2.00
N LEU A 318 -18.39 5.64 2.48
CA LEU A 318 -17.18 5.53 1.66
C LEU A 318 -17.26 4.35 0.68
N ASP A 319 -17.88 3.24 1.07
CA ASP A 319 -18.18 2.13 0.15
C ASP A 319 -19.13 2.60 -0.96
N ALA A 320 -20.20 3.32 -0.63
CA ALA A 320 -21.10 3.89 -1.65
C ALA A 320 -20.36 4.84 -2.61
N TYR A 321 -19.44 5.66 -2.09
CA TYR A 321 -18.60 6.53 -2.91
C TYR A 321 -17.68 5.73 -3.84
N LEU A 322 -16.97 4.72 -3.31
CA LEU A 322 -16.11 3.81 -4.07
C LEU A 322 -16.86 3.14 -5.22
N ARG A 323 -18.05 2.59 -4.97
CA ARG A 323 -18.90 2.00 -6.02
C ARG A 323 -19.19 2.98 -7.15
N SER A 324 -19.35 4.27 -6.83
CA SER A 324 -19.64 5.30 -7.83
C SER A 324 -18.44 5.60 -8.73
N ILE A 325 -17.22 5.69 -8.17
CA ILE A 325 -16.01 6.00 -8.93
C ILE A 325 -15.38 4.78 -9.62
N LYS A 326 -15.71 3.56 -9.17
CA LYS A 326 -15.22 2.29 -9.75
C LYS A 326 -16.05 1.80 -10.93
N GLU A 327 -17.25 2.34 -11.15
CA GLU A 327 -18.09 2.08 -12.33
C GLU A 327 -18.28 0.57 -12.65
N GLY A 328 -18.39 -0.26 -11.61
CA GLY A 328 -18.58 -1.71 -11.73
C GLY A 328 -17.30 -2.56 -11.70
N GLU A 329 -16.12 -1.94 -11.67
CA GLU A 329 -14.86 -2.64 -11.39
C GLU A 329 -14.84 -3.18 -9.95
N ARG A 330 -14.29 -4.38 -9.79
CA ARG A 330 -14.12 -5.00 -8.46
C ARG A 330 -13.01 -4.31 -7.68
N TYR A 331 -13.17 -4.25 -6.37
CA TYR A 331 -12.17 -3.80 -5.40
C TYR A 331 -12.31 -4.61 -4.12
N ASP A 332 -11.21 -4.72 -3.37
CA ASP A 332 -11.20 -5.14 -1.98
C ASP A 332 -11.33 -3.91 -1.08
N LEU A 333 -12.06 -4.05 0.03
CA LEU A 333 -12.26 -2.98 1.01
C LEU A 333 -11.94 -3.52 2.40
N GLU A 334 -11.09 -2.80 3.11
CA GLU A 334 -10.67 -3.13 4.46
C GLU A 334 -11.17 -2.11 5.48
N LEU A 335 -11.71 -2.63 6.57
CA LEU A 335 -11.95 -1.87 7.80
C LEU A 335 -10.71 -1.98 8.70
N SER A 336 -9.97 -0.88 8.84
CA SER A 336 -8.82 -0.80 9.73
C SER A 336 -9.19 -0.17 11.08
N ILE A 337 -8.97 -0.93 12.14
CA ILE A 337 -9.15 -0.51 13.54
C ILE A 337 -7.93 -0.90 14.40
N ASP A 338 -6.80 -1.14 13.75
CA ASP A 338 -5.54 -1.59 14.35
C ASP A 338 -4.85 -0.46 15.12
N GLU A 339 -4.88 0.77 14.62
CA GLU A 339 -4.20 1.89 15.26
C GLU A 339 -4.97 2.44 16.47
N THR A 340 -4.25 3.12 17.34
CA THR A 340 -4.81 3.84 18.49
C THR A 340 -4.32 5.29 18.50
N PRO A 341 -5.13 6.23 19.03
CA PRO A 341 -4.65 7.55 19.38
C PRO A 341 -3.40 7.50 20.27
N ALA A 342 -2.53 8.50 20.15
CA ALA A 342 -1.24 8.52 20.85
C ALA A 342 -1.36 8.54 22.38
N ASP A 343 -2.50 8.98 22.91
CA ASP A 343 -2.84 9.05 24.33
C ASP A 343 -3.57 7.80 24.84
N PHE A 344 -3.77 6.78 24.00
CA PHE A 344 -4.47 5.55 24.36
C PHE A 344 -3.52 4.35 24.44
N ASP A 345 -3.70 3.53 25.47
CA ASP A 345 -2.91 2.32 25.69
C ASP A 345 -3.29 1.24 24.67
N VAL A 346 -2.32 0.87 23.82
CA VAL A 346 -2.48 -0.13 22.76
C VAL A 346 -2.99 -1.47 23.28
N PHE A 347 -2.59 -1.90 24.49
CA PHE A 347 -3.04 -3.18 25.05
C PHE A 347 -4.47 -3.13 25.57
N LYS A 348 -5.00 -1.94 25.87
CA LYS A 348 -6.42 -1.73 26.18
C LYS A 348 -7.28 -1.64 24.93
N ALA A 349 -6.68 -1.45 23.76
CA ALA A 349 -7.38 -1.36 22.48
C ALA A 349 -7.41 -2.68 21.68
N ILE A 350 -6.75 -3.73 22.20
CA ILE A 350 -6.77 -5.07 21.59
C ILE A 350 -8.21 -5.47 21.29
N THR A 351 -8.47 -5.80 20.03
CA THR A 351 -9.82 -6.20 19.60
C THR A 351 -10.14 -7.58 20.14
N SER A 352 -11.20 -7.66 20.95
CA SER A 352 -11.73 -8.91 21.51
C SER A 352 -12.46 -9.76 20.47
N ASN A 353 -12.79 -11.01 20.82
CA ASN A 353 -13.58 -11.90 19.97
C ASN A 353 -15.01 -11.37 19.80
N GLU A 354 -15.56 -10.83 20.88
CA GLU A 354 -16.89 -10.25 20.96
C GLU A 354 -17.01 -9.00 20.07
N GLU A 355 -15.99 -8.15 20.07
CA GLU A 355 -15.92 -7.00 19.15
C GLU A 355 -15.87 -7.43 17.69
N LEU A 356 -15.01 -8.40 17.35
CA LEU A 356 -14.91 -8.90 15.98
C LEU A 356 -16.24 -9.52 15.51
N GLN A 357 -16.89 -10.33 16.35
CA GLN A 357 -18.20 -10.90 16.06
C GLN A 357 -19.24 -9.81 15.80
N PHE A 358 -19.30 -8.78 16.66
CA PHE A 358 -20.20 -7.65 16.49
C PHE A 358 -19.96 -6.93 15.15
N LEU A 359 -18.69 -6.67 14.81
CA LEU A 359 -18.32 -6.02 13.54
C LEU A 359 -18.75 -6.86 12.33
N ILE A 360 -18.45 -8.16 12.32
CA ILE A 360 -18.88 -9.10 11.27
C ILE A 360 -20.40 -9.04 11.06
N HIS A 361 -21.16 -9.06 12.16
CA HIS A 361 -22.62 -9.02 12.12
C HIS A 361 -23.16 -7.67 11.59
N GLU A 362 -22.57 -6.54 11.99
CA GLU A 362 -22.97 -5.21 11.51
C GLU A 362 -22.61 -4.99 10.05
N ILE A 363 -21.40 -5.37 9.64
CA ILE A 363 -20.96 -5.30 8.23
C ILE A 363 -21.93 -6.09 7.33
N THR A 364 -22.25 -7.31 7.75
CA THR A 364 -23.20 -8.18 7.03
C THR A 364 -24.61 -7.58 6.99
N ARG A 365 -25.12 -7.07 8.13
CA ARG A 365 -26.45 -6.46 8.24
C ARG A 365 -26.59 -5.24 7.32
N ARG A 366 -25.55 -4.41 7.27
CA ARG A 366 -25.48 -3.17 6.47
C ARG A 366 -25.12 -3.42 5.00
N LYS A 367 -24.63 -4.62 4.65
CA LYS A 367 -24.18 -4.96 3.28
C LYS A 367 -23.06 -4.05 2.76
N ILE A 368 -22.15 -3.67 3.66
CA ILE A 368 -20.93 -2.96 3.30
C ILE A 368 -20.00 -3.98 2.63
N ALA A 369 -19.39 -3.63 1.49
CA ALA A 369 -18.58 -4.52 0.67
C ALA A 369 -17.17 -4.77 1.23
N ILE A 370 -17.05 -4.85 2.56
CA ILE A 370 -15.79 -5.15 3.24
C ILE A 370 -15.39 -6.60 2.95
N THR A 371 -14.14 -6.80 2.55
CA THR A 371 -13.52 -8.12 2.38
C THR A 371 -12.50 -8.43 3.48
N HIS A 372 -11.94 -7.39 4.12
CA HIS A 372 -10.90 -7.52 5.14
C HIS A 372 -11.21 -6.72 6.40
N ILE A 373 -10.80 -7.23 7.55
CA ILE A 373 -10.82 -6.52 8.82
C ILE A 373 -9.39 -6.55 9.38
N ALA A 374 -8.82 -5.38 9.66
CA ALA A 374 -7.55 -5.26 10.36
C ALA A 374 -7.82 -4.93 11.84
N PRO A 375 -7.93 -5.94 12.72
CA PRO A 375 -8.12 -5.72 14.15
C PRO A 375 -6.84 -5.24 14.81
N ASN A 376 -6.96 -4.64 16.00
CA ASN A 376 -5.80 -4.41 16.86
C ASN A 376 -5.38 -5.74 17.51
N PHE A 377 -4.31 -6.35 16.99
CA PHE A 377 -3.72 -7.56 17.56
C PHE A 377 -2.82 -7.30 18.79
N GLY A 378 -2.63 -6.05 19.22
CA GLY A 378 -1.69 -5.68 20.28
C GLY A 378 -0.24 -5.62 19.80
N VAL A 379 -0.03 -5.41 18.50
CA VAL A 379 1.29 -5.19 17.90
C VAL A 379 1.67 -3.72 18.06
N GLU A 380 2.86 -3.46 18.59
CA GLU A 380 3.42 -2.13 18.71
C GLU A 380 4.52 -1.94 17.67
N LYS A 381 4.64 -0.72 17.14
CA LYS A 381 5.67 -0.39 16.14
C LYS A 381 7.06 -0.35 16.80
N GLY A 382 8.06 -0.89 16.12
CA GLY A 382 9.47 -0.88 16.53
C GLY A 382 9.90 -2.02 17.45
N VAL A 383 8.98 -2.91 17.87
CA VAL A 383 9.28 -4.00 18.81
C VAL A 383 8.58 -5.30 18.41
N ASP A 384 9.13 -6.43 18.87
CA ASP A 384 8.44 -7.72 18.76
C ASP A 384 7.24 -7.81 19.73
N TYR A 385 6.34 -8.77 19.51
CA TYR A 385 5.11 -8.90 20.27
C TYR A 385 5.34 -9.09 21.77
N ARG A 386 4.80 -8.17 22.58
CA ARG A 386 5.00 -8.14 24.04
C ARG A 386 3.72 -7.94 24.86
N ALA A 387 2.55 -8.09 24.25
CA ALA A 387 1.29 -7.94 24.96
C ALA A 387 1.13 -9.01 26.06
N PRO A 388 0.30 -8.76 27.10
CA PRO A 388 0.12 -9.70 28.21
C PRO A 388 -0.23 -11.11 27.77
N GLY A 389 0.46 -12.10 28.36
CA GLY A 389 0.30 -13.52 28.02
C GLY A 389 1.12 -14.00 26.82
N GLY A 390 1.79 -13.10 26.09
CA GLY A 390 2.74 -13.42 25.03
C GLY A 390 2.14 -14.20 23.85
N LEU A 391 3.02 -14.87 23.10
CA LEU A 391 2.66 -15.61 21.88
C LEU A 391 1.58 -16.70 22.10
N PRO A 392 1.55 -17.47 23.20
CA PRO A 392 0.49 -18.48 23.39
C PRO A 392 -0.93 -17.89 23.45
N VAL A 393 -1.08 -16.72 24.07
CA VAL A 393 -2.38 -16.02 24.14
C VAL A 393 -2.73 -15.40 22.78
N LEU A 394 -1.73 -14.84 22.08
CA LEU A 394 -1.90 -14.34 20.72
C LEU A 394 -2.38 -15.45 19.79
N GLU A 395 -1.69 -16.60 19.78
CA GLU A 395 -1.99 -17.74 18.90
C GLU A 395 -3.43 -18.21 19.07
N LYS A 396 -3.87 -18.42 20.31
CA LYS A 396 -5.23 -18.86 20.61
C LYS A 396 -6.29 -17.85 20.18
N ARG A 397 -6.05 -16.55 20.43
CA ARG A 397 -6.99 -15.48 20.04
C ARG A 397 -7.08 -15.36 18.52
N VAL A 398 -5.94 -15.26 17.84
CA VAL A 398 -5.88 -15.15 16.38
C VAL A 398 -6.52 -16.37 15.71
N ALA A 399 -6.29 -17.59 16.21
CA ALA A 399 -6.89 -18.78 15.65
C ALA A 399 -8.43 -18.74 15.67
N LEU A 400 -8.99 -18.30 16.80
CA LEU A 400 -10.44 -18.15 16.92
C LEU A 400 -10.97 -17.02 16.03
N GLN A 401 -10.29 -15.87 16.01
CA GLN A 401 -10.69 -14.71 15.20
C GLN A 401 -10.64 -15.01 13.70
N VAL A 402 -9.59 -15.70 13.22
CA VAL A 402 -9.48 -16.12 11.81
C VAL A 402 -10.58 -17.10 11.45
N ALA A 403 -10.89 -18.07 12.32
CA ALA A 403 -11.99 -19.00 12.09
C ALA A 403 -13.33 -18.25 11.94
N MET A 404 -13.65 -17.34 12.86
CA MET A 404 -14.87 -16.52 12.81
C MET A 404 -14.94 -15.66 11.54
N ALA A 405 -13.85 -14.99 11.18
CA ALA A 405 -13.79 -14.17 9.97
C ALA A 405 -14.01 -15.02 8.71
N LYS A 406 -13.30 -16.13 8.59
CA LYS A 406 -13.35 -17.04 7.44
C LYS A 406 -14.75 -17.65 7.24
N GLU A 407 -15.40 -18.08 8.33
CA GLU A 407 -16.77 -18.62 8.29
C GLU A 407 -17.79 -17.61 7.73
N ASN A 408 -17.50 -16.31 7.88
CA ASN A 408 -18.33 -15.21 7.40
C ASN A 408 -17.82 -14.57 6.10
N GLY A 409 -16.80 -15.16 5.46
CA GLY A 409 -16.26 -14.68 4.17
C GLY A 409 -15.30 -13.49 4.25
N PHE A 410 -14.77 -13.19 5.44
CA PHE A 410 -13.79 -12.13 5.68
C PHE A 410 -12.38 -12.69 5.85
N MET A 411 -11.38 -11.89 5.48
CA MET A 411 -9.98 -12.12 5.80
C MET A 411 -9.56 -11.20 6.95
N LEU A 412 -8.72 -11.69 7.86
CA LEU A 412 -8.05 -10.81 8.82
C LEU A 412 -6.73 -10.31 8.25
N ASP A 413 -6.42 -9.04 8.54
CA ASP A 413 -5.16 -8.42 8.17
C ASP A 413 -4.33 -8.03 9.40
N CYS A 414 -3.07 -8.45 9.40
CA CYS A 414 -2.08 -8.08 10.40
C CYS A 414 -1.26 -6.90 9.89
N HIS A 415 -1.55 -5.73 10.45
CA HIS A 415 -0.75 -4.52 10.25
C HIS A 415 0.52 -4.53 11.12
N SER A 416 1.47 -3.65 10.76
CA SER A 416 2.76 -3.48 11.45
C SER A 416 3.59 -4.77 11.54
N GLY A 417 3.60 -5.57 10.47
CA GLY A 417 4.28 -6.86 10.43
C GLY A 417 5.81 -6.80 10.37
N ASP A 418 6.39 -5.64 10.05
CA ASP A 418 7.84 -5.44 9.84
C ASP A 418 8.70 -5.80 11.05
N ASP A 419 8.26 -5.42 12.24
CA ASP A 419 9.04 -5.54 13.47
C ASP A 419 8.83 -6.87 14.18
N LEU A 420 7.92 -7.70 13.66
CA LEU A 420 7.60 -8.99 14.24
C LEU A 420 8.70 -10.01 13.93
N SER A 421 9.18 -10.69 14.97
CA SER A 421 10.19 -11.73 14.81
C SER A 421 9.67 -12.89 13.98
N ARG A 422 10.61 -13.72 13.50
CA ARG A 422 10.30 -14.99 12.85
C ARG A 422 9.32 -15.85 13.67
N GLU A 423 9.52 -15.95 14.97
CA GLU A 423 8.65 -16.76 15.83
C GLU A 423 7.25 -16.16 15.99
N THR A 424 7.13 -14.84 16.02
CA THR A 424 5.83 -14.16 15.98
C THR A 424 5.12 -14.37 14.64
N ARG A 425 5.82 -14.24 13.51
CA ARG A 425 5.23 -14.53 12.18
C ARG A 425 4.76 -15.98 12.06
N LYS A 426 5.55 -16.95 12.51
CA LYS A 426 5.12 -18.36 12.58
C LYS A 426 3.91 -18.56 13.50
N THR A 427 3.80 -17.77 14.57
CA THR A 427 2.63 -17.83 15.46
C THR A 427 1.36 -17.39 14.73
N PHE A 428 1.42 -16.31 13.94
CA PHE A 428 0.32 -15.94 13.03
C PHE A 428 0.06 -17.01 11.96
N GLY A 429 1.12 -17.58 11.37
CA GLY A 429 1.00 -18.65 10.38
C GLY A 429 0.25 -19.87 10.91
N ARG A 430 0.67 -20.40 12.06
CA ARG A 430 -0.01 -21.52 12.75
C ARG A 430 -1.44 -21.17 13.16
N ALA A 431 -1.65 -20.03 13.81
CA ALA A 431 -2.96 -19.60 14.27
C ALA A 431 -3.97 -19.48 13.12
N SER A 432 -3.54 -18.91 11.99
CA SER A 432 -4.41 -18.68 10.84
C SER A 432 -4.50 -19.89 9.90
N ASN A 433 -3.71 -20.94 10.13
CA ASN A 433 -3.46 -21.99 9.14
C ASN A 433 -3.11 -21.40 7.75
N GLY A 434 -2.24 -20.37 7.77
CA GLY A 434 -1.85 -19.58 6.62
C GLY A 434 -2.94 -18.67 6.03
N HIS A 435 -4.14 -18.60 6.63
CA HIS A 435 -5.25 -17.78 6.15
C HIS A 435 -5.22 -16.36 6.72
N ILE A 436 -4.23 -15.58 6.30
CA ILE A 436 -4.02 -14.21 6.79
C ILE A 436 -3.48 -13.30 5.69
N HIS A 437 -3.91 -12.03 5.71
CA HIS A 437 -3.23 -10.93 5.03
C HIS A 437 -2.22 -10.32 6.02
N PHE A 438 -1.00 -10.04 5.57
CA PHE A 438 0.06 -9.58 6.46
C PHE A 438 0.86 -8.44 5.82
N LYS A 439 0.79 -7.23 6.39
CA LYS A 439 1.43 -6.03 5.83
C LYS A 439 2.84 -5.81 6.37
N VAL A 440 3.79 -5.64 5.45
CA VAL A 440 5.17 -5.19 5.69
C VAL A 440 5.42 -3.94 4.83
N SER A 441 6.01 -2.87 5.39
CA SER A 441 6.27 -1.62 4.66
C SER A 441 7.61 -0.97 5.01
N PRO A 442 7.83 -0.41 6.22
CA PRO A 442 9.05 0.34 6.56
C PRO A 442 10.35 -0.46 6.41
N TYR A 443 10.36 -1.78 6.60
CA TYR A 443 11.60 -2.55 6.62
C TYR A 443 12.28 -2.64 5.26
N LEU A 444 11.53 -2.58 4.15
CA LEU A 444 12.13 -2.58 2.81
C LEU A 444 13.01 -1.34 2.57
N GLN A 445 12.70 -0.21 3.21
CA GLN A 445 13.55 0.98 3.18
C GLN A 445 14.86 0.76 3.95
N VAL A 446 14.83 -0.04 5.02
CA VAL A 446 16.05 -0.46 5.72
C VAL A 446 16.89 -1.38 4.84
N LEU A 447 16.26 -2.30 4.08
CA LEU A 447 16.98 -3.16 3.12
C LEU A 447 17.63 -2.33 2.00
N PHE A 448 16.99 -1.26 1.54
CA PHE A 448 17.59 -0.28 0.64
C PHE A 448 18.85 0.33 1.27
N ALA A 449 18.74 0.81 2.52
CA ALA A 449 19.87 1.38 3.24
C ALA A 449 21.02 0.38 3.43
N GLU A 450 20.72 -0.89 3.74
CA GLU A 450 21.74 -1.93 3.87
C GLU A 450 22.46 -2.20 2.54
N ALA A 451 21.72 -2.28 1.42
CA ALA A 451 22.34 -2.42 0.10
C ALA A 451 23.23 -1.20 -0.23
N LEU A 452 22.80 -0.01 0.16
CA LEU A 452 23.54 1.23 -0.07
C LEU A 452 24.80 1.29 0.81
N GLU A 453 24.71 0.92 2.08
CA GLU A 453 25.85 0.82 2.99
C GLU A 453 26.92 -0.14 2.44
N GLU A 454 26.51 -1.28 1.89
CA GLU A 454 27.42 -2.29 1.34
C GLU A 454 28.10 -1.85 0.04
N VAL A 455 27.34 -1.28 -0.90
CA VAL A 455 27.82 -0.98 -2.27
C VAL A 455 28.36 0.44 -2.40
N ASN A 456 27.75 1.41 -1.71
CA ASN A 456 28.09 2.82 -1.78
C ASN A 456 28.01 3.48 -0.38
N PRO A 457 28.94 3.14 0.54
CA PRO A 457 28.92 3.62 1.92
C PRO A 457 29.01 5.14 2.04
N LYS A 458 29.51 5.83 1.01
CA LYS A 458 29.54 7.29 0.96
C LYS A 458 28.13 7.88 0.91
N ASP A 459 27.30 7.40 -0.01
CA ASP A 459 25.92 7.89 -0.16
C ASP A 459 25.06 7.46 1.03
N PHE A 460 25.28 6.27 1.58
CA PHE A 460 24.69 5.88 2.86
C PHE A 460 25.08 6.83 4.00
N GLY A 461 26.35 7.23 4.10
CA GLY A 461 26.82 8.21 5.07
C GLY A 461 26.13 9.57 4.95
N ILE A 462 25.79 10.01 3.73
CA ILE A 462 25.00 11.24 3.51
C ILE A 462 23.60 11.07 4.10
N TRP A 463 22.93 9.96 3.83
CA TRP A 463 21.59 9.69 4.37
C TRP A 463 21.61 9.56 5.90
N TRP A 464 22.59 8.87 6.47
CA TRP A 464 22.78 8.80 7.91
C TRP A 464 22.91 10.19 8.54
N ASN A 465 23.74 11.06 7.96
CA ASN A 465 23.96 12.40 8.49
C ASN A 465 22.70 13.27 8.40
N ASP A 466 21.92 13.17 7.32
CA ASP A 466 20.63 13.86 7.22
C ASP A 466 19.61 13.35 8.24
N THR A 467 19.59 12.03 8.47
CA THR A 467 18.75 11.39 9.50
C THR A 467 19.13 11.89 10.90
N LEU A 468 20.44 11.97 11.19
CA LEU A 468 20.95 12.49 12.45
C LEU A 468 20.57 13.96 12.67
N ALA A 469 20.78 14.80 11.65
CA ALA A 469 20.42 16.21 11.71
C ALA A 469 18.91 16.40 11.94
N TYR A 470 18.08 15.62 11.26
CA TYR A 470 16.63 15.65 11.44
C TYR A 470 16.20 15.26 12.87
N ALA A 471 16.82 14.22 13.42
CA ALA A 471 16.54 13.79 14.79
C ALA A 471 16.99 14.85 15.82
N GLU A 472 18.16 15.46 15.63
CA GLU A 472 18.68 16.53 16.49
C GLU A 472 17.78 17.78 16.44
N GLU A 473 17.30 18.17 15.26
CA GLU A 473 16.32 19.25 15.10
C GLU A 473 15.00 18.93 15.80
N SER A 474 14.47 17.72 15.60
CA SER A 474 13.23 17.26 16.23
C SER A 474 13.34 17.23 17.76
N ALA A 475 14.48 16.80 18.29
CA ALA A 475 14.75 16.79 19.72
C ALA A 475 14.83 18.21 20.30
N ALA A 476 15.47 19.15 19.58
CA ALA A 476 15.52 20.56 19.97
C ALA A 476 14.11 21.21 19.99
N GLN A 477 13.19 20.71 19.17
CA GLN A 477 11.77 21.11 19.16
C GLN A 477 10.91 20.40 20.22
N GLY A 478 11.52 19.55 21.06
CA GLY A 478 10.85 18.88 22.19
C GLY A 478 10.25 17.52 21.88
N SER A 479 10.59 16.88 20.75
CA SER A 479 10.18 15.50 20.47
C SER A 479 10.83 14.53 21.45
N THR A 480 10.03 13.98 22.37
CA THR A 480 10.50 12.98 23.34
C THR A 480 11.03 11.72 22.65
N VAL A 481 10.38 11.28 21.58
CA VAL A 481 10.82 10.13 20.79
C VAL A 481 12.21 10.40 20.19
N ALA A 482 12.46 11.60 19.66
CA ALA A 482 13.76 11.92 19.06
C ALA A 482 14.85 12.00 20.12
N ILE A 483 14.53 12.56 21.29
CA ILE A 483 15.43 12.60 22.44
C ILE A 483 15.82 11.18 22.88
N GLU A 484 14.86 10.27 23.00
CA GLU A 484 15.16 8.88 23.40
C GLU A 484 15.96 8.13 22.32
N SER A 485 15.61 8.26 21.04
CA SER A 485 16.35 7.59 19.97
C SER A 485 17.78 8.10 19.82
N LEU A 486 18.05 9.40 20.07
CA LEU A 486 19.41 9.95 20.07
C LEU A 486 20.27 9.45 21.23
N LYS A 487 19.68 9.12 22.39
CA LYS A 487 20.41 8.54 23.54
C LYS A 487 20.95 7.13 23.24
N LEU A 488 20.39 6.45 22.24
CA LEU A 488 20.86 5.13 21.82
C LEU A 488 22.22 5.20 21.09
N LEU A 489 22.62 6.37 20.58
CA LEU A 489 23.85 6.52 19.81
C LEU A 489 25.06 6.72 20.70
N THR A 490 26.07 5.86 20.56
CA THR A 490 27.40 6.09 21.12
C THR A 490 28.27 6.92 20.17
N GLU A 491 29.39 7.42 20.68
CA GLU A 491 30.41 8.08 19.85
C GLU A 491 30.98 7.13 18.78
N ALA A 492 31.00 5.81 19.03
CA ALA A 492 31.42 4.83 18.04
C ALA A 492 30.40 4.70 16.90
N ASP A 493 29.10 4.70 17.22
CA ASP A 493 28.02 4.62 16.22
C ASP A 493 28.01 5.85 15.31
N ARG A 494 28.29 7.03 15.87
CA ARG A 494 28.43 8.27 15.10
C ARG A 494 29.61 8.24 14.12
N ARG A 495 30.70 7.55 14.47
CA ARG A 495 31.88 7.39 13.62
C ARG A 495 31.75 6.27 12.60
N LYS A 496 30.95 5.24 12.91
CA LYS A 496 30.70 4.09 12.04
C LYS A 496 29.19 3.89 11.88
N PRO A 497 28.54 4.68 11.00
CA PRO A 497 27.14 4.54 10.63
C PRO A 497 26.80 3.10 10.26
N SER A 498 25.57 2.65 10.57
CA SER A 498 25.05 1.38 10.08
C SER A 498 23.54 1.41 9.87
N ALA A 499 23.08 0.90 8.73
CA ALA A 499 21.66 0.84 8.37
C ALA A 499 20.85 -0.02 9.37
N ARG A 500 21.53 -0.95 10.05
CA ARG A 500 20.93 -1.84 11.05
C ARG A 500 20.80 -1.24 12.43
N HIS A 501 21.44 -0.10 12.69
CA HIS A 501 21.36 0.53 14.00
C HIS A 501 19.93 0.96 14.30
N LEU A 502 19.44 0.70 15.52
CA LEU A 502 18.04 0.96 15.91
C LEU A 502 17.62 2.41 15.65
N PHE A 503 18.45 3.38 16.05
CA PHE A 503 18.27 4.80 15.70
C PHE A 503 17.92 5.02 14.22
N PHE A 504 18.73 4.46 13.31
CA PHE A 504 18.52 4.68 11.88
C PHE A 504 17.26 3.96 11.40
N ARG A 505 17.03 2.71 11.83
CA ARG A 505 15.81 1.95 11.50
C ARG A 505 14.54 2.72 11.86
N GLU A 506 14.56 3.47 12.95
CA GLU A 506 13.42 4.26 13.42
C GLU A 506 13.31 5.65 12.78
N TYR A 507 14.41 6.29 12.36
CA TYR A 507 14.39 7.72 11.97
C TYR A 507 14.68 8.02 10.49
N ASN A 508 15.07 7.05 9.67
CA ASN A 508 15.57 7.29 8.31
C ASN A 508 14.54 7.83 7.27
N PHE A 509 13.30 8.08 7.68
CA PHE A 509 12.16 8.29 6.77
C PHE A 509 12.01 9.69 6.20
N ALA A 510 12.54 10.72 6.88
CA ALA A 510 12.40 12.11 6.48
C ALA A 510 13.22 12.47 5.23
N THR A 511 14.30 11.74 4.95
CA THR A 511 15.27 12.07 3.89
C THR A 511 14.73 11.78 2.48
N VAL A 512 14.03 10.67 2.28
CA VAL A 512 13.71 10.14 0.93
C VAL A 512 12.92 11.15 0.09
N GLY A 513 11.87 11.72 0.67
CA GLY A 513 11.01 12.73 0.04
C GLY A 513 11.39 14.17 0.35
N LYS A 514 12.54 14.43 0.97
CA LYS A 514 12.93 15.78 1.40
C LYS A 514 13.02 16.74 0.23
N ARG A 515 12.44 17.93 0.42
CA ARG A 515 12.47 19.04 -0.55
C ARG A 515 13.20 20.25 0.00
N ASP A 516 13.87 20.98 -0.88
CA ASP A 516 14.41 22.30 -0.59
C ASP A 516 13.31 23.38 -0.56
N ALA A 517 13.71 24.62 -0.26
CA ALA A 517 12.78 25.76 -0.22
C ALA A 517 12.16 26.10 -1.59
N GLN A 518 12.72 25.59 -2.69
CA GLN A 518 12.22 25.75 -4.05
C GLN A 518 11.33 24.58 -4.48
N GLY A 519 11.14 23.58 -3.60
CA GLY A 519 10.32 22.40 -3.86
C GLY A 519 11.05 21.28 -4.62
N ASN A 520 12.35 21.39 -4.87
CA ASN A 520 13.12 20.34 -5.54
C ASN A 520 13.45 19.21 -4.56
N PHE A 521 13.45 17.97 -5.06
CA PHE A 521 13.88 16.83 -4.27
C PHE A 521 15.39 16.82 -4.06
N VAL A 522 15.83 16.86 -2.81
CA VAL A 522 17.25 17.02 -2.44
C VAL A 522 18.05 15.76 -2.74
N PHE A 523 17.54 14.60 -2.32
CA PHE A 523 18.29 13.34 -2.36
C PHE A 523 17.84 12.39 -3.48
N ARG A 524 16.81 12.76 -4.25
CA ARG A 524 16.30 11.92 -5.34
C ARG A 524 17.37 11.57 -6.38
N PRO A 525 18.20 12.53 -6.87
CA PRO A 525 19.27 12.17 -7.80
C PRO A 525 20.24 11.12 -7.23
N MET A 526 20.57 11.20 -5.93
CA MET A 526 21.43 10.22 -5.26
C MET A 526 20.75 8.84 -5.22
N PHE A 527 19.53 8.74 -4.70
CA PHE A 527 18.88 7.44 -4.53
C PHE A 527 18.57 6.70 -5.83
N TYR A 528 18.23 7.42 -6.92
CA TYR A 528 17.77 6.81 -8.18
C TYR A 528 18.82 6.79 -9.30
N SER A 529 20.08 7.13 -9.01
CA SER A 529 21.21 6.99 -9.96
C SER A 529 22.24 5.94 -9.53
N GLN A 530 21.87 5.07 -8.59
CA GLN A 530 22.73 4.00 -8.10
C GLN A 530 23.07 2.97 -9.18
N SER A 531 24.16 2.23 -8.95
CA SER A 531 24.70 1.28 -9.93
C SER A 531 23.84 0.04 -10.11
N ALA A 532 24.07 -0.70 -11.21
CA ALA A 532 23.46 -2.01 -11.41
C ALA A 532 23.85 -3.02 -10.32
N GLU A 533 25.04 -2.88 -9.74
CA GLU A 533 25.50 -3.70 -8.60
C GLU A 533 24.66 -3.43 -7.35
N PHE A 534 24.37 -2.15 -7.05
CA PHE A 534 23.45 -1.78 -5.97
C PHE A 534 22.07 -2.39 -6.19
N GLN A 535 21.51 -2.26 -7.41
CA GLN A 535 20.19 -2.81 -7.71
C GLN A 535 20.16 -4.33 -7.52
N ALA A 536 21.17 -5.06 -7.99
CA ALA A 536 21.25 -6.51 -7.81
C ALA A 536 21.31 -6.91 -6.32
N ARG A 537 22.05 -6.16 -5.49
CA ARG A 537 22.12 -6.41 -4.04
C ARG A 537 20.80 -6.10 -3.34
N LEU A 538 20.12 -5.02 -3.74
CA LEU A 538 18.80 -4.67 -3.23
C LEU A 538 17.77 -5.76 -3.56
N ASP A 539 17.75 -6.21 -4.81
CA ASP A 539 16.83 -7.26 -5.27
C ASP A 539 17.03 -8.57 -4.47
N GLU A 540 18.28 -8.98 -4.23
CA GLU A 540 18.61 -10.15 -3.40
C GLU A 540 18.08 -10.02 -1.97
N LYS A 541 18.31 -8.86 -1.32
CA LYS A 541 17.86 -8.61 0.06
C LYS A 541 16.35 -8.61 0.17
N VAL A 542 15.66 -7.93 -0.76
CA VAL A 542 14.19 -7.86 -0.81
C VAL A 542 13.59 -9.23 -1.09
N GLU A 543 14.13 -9.96 -2.08
CA GLU A 543 13.67 -11.31 -2.41
C GLU A 543 13.78 -12.24 -1.19
N LYS A 544 14.93 -12.22 -0.53
CA LYS A 544 15.21 -13.05 0.64
C LYS A 544 14.24 -12.74 1.78
N PHE A 545 14.08 -11.47 2.15
CA PHE A 545 13.20 -11.07 3.25
C PHE A 545 11.75 -11.49 3.01
N LEU A 546 11.21 -11.21 1.83
CA LEU A 546 9.83 -11.55 1.50
C LEU A 546 9.61 -13.06 1.37
N THR A 547 10.63 -13.78 0.89
CA THR A 547 10.64 -15.24 0.90
C THR A 547 10.56 -15.80 2.32
N GLU A 548 11.34 -15.25 3.26
CA GLU A 548 11.30 -15.64 4.68
C GLU A 548 9.93 -15.32 5.32
N CYS A 549 9.35 -14.15 5.04
CA CYS A 549 8.00 -13.82 5.49
C CYS A 549 6.95 -14.82 4.98
N ALA A 550 6.99 -15.16 3.69
CA ALA A 550 6.10 -16.13 3.09
C ALA A 550 6.24 -17.52 3.72
N GLU A 551 7.47 -17.98 3.96
CA GLU A 551 7.75 -19.26 4.62
C GLU A 551 7.22 -19.31 6.06
N ASP A 552 7.49 -18.24 6.82
CA ASP A 552 7.06 -18.15 8.22
C ASP A 552 5.53 -18.20 8.33
N LEU A 553 4.81 -17.54 7.42
CA LEU A 553 3.35 -17.41 7.45
C LEU A 553 2.61 -18.61 6.83
N TRP A 554 3.11 -19.22 5.75
CA TRP A 554 2.35 -20.18 4.95
C TRP A 554 2.97 -21.57 4.83
N ASP A 555 4.29 -21.69 4.88
CA ASP A 555 4.96 -22.99 4.74
C ASP A 555 5.10 -23.70 6.10
N SER A 556 5.10 -22.96 7.20
CA SER A 556 5.09 -23.51 8.58
C SER A 556 3.85 -24.35 8.92
N VAL A 557 2.87 -24.40 8.01
CA VAL A 557 1.55 -25.02 8.16
C VAL A 557 1.38 -26.24 7.22
N ARG A 558 2.29 -26.45 6.25
CA ARG A 558 2.20 -27.54 5.26
C ARG A 558 2.80 -28.85 5.71
#